data_AF-A0AAV5PDK1-F1
#
_entry.id   AF-A0AAV5PDK1-F1
#
_cell.length_a   1.000
_cell.length_b   1.000
_cell.length_c   1.000
_cell.angle_alpha   90.00
_cell.angle_beta   90.00
_cell.angle_gamma   90.00
#
_symmetry.space_group_name_H-M   'P 1'
#
loop_
_entity.id
_entity.type
_entity.pdbx_description
1 polymer ?
#
loop_
_entity_poly.entity_id
_entity_poly.type
_entity_poly.pdbx_seq_one_letter_code
_entity_poly.pdbx_strand_id
1 'polypeptide(L)'
;MSMKKSNMIKFFAAALTFLGISATGVKPVKQPAQAASKRIKVISKQYVTVWTNYQKGRHVATHLKKGSSHFVYQTATDSMGNLWYRIGKKEWVMAKYFN
;
A
#
# COMPACT_ATOMS: atom_id res chain seq x y z
N MET A 1 9.58 -12.44 37.86
CA MET A 1 10.11 -11.51 36.82
C MET A 1 9.36 -11.78 35.52
N SER A 2 8.66 -10.78 35.00
CA SER A 2 7.65 -10.92 33.93
C SER A 2 8.27 -11.24 32.57
N MET A 3 7.66 -12.17 31.82
CA MET A 3 8.09 -12.58 30.47
C MET A 3 7.86 -11.45 29.46
N LYS A 4 8.90 -11.06 28.72
CA LYS A 4 8.80 -10.16 27.55
C LYS A 4 8.01 -10.84 26.43
N LYS A 5 6.82 -10.33 26.13
CA LYS A 5 6.05 -10.68 24.93
C LYS A 5 6.61 -9.93 23.72
N SER A 6 7.24 -10.67 22.81
CA SER A 6 7.65 -10.16 21.49
C SER A 6 6.45 -10.17 20.55
N ASN A 7 5.86 -9.00 20.27
CA ASN A 7 4.86 -8.84 19.22
C ASN A 7 5.56 -8.67 17.87
N MET A 8 5.74 -9.77 17.15
CA MET A 8 6.21 -9.74 15.76
C MET A 8 5.12 -9.13 14.87
N ILE A 9 5.35 -7.92 14.35
CA ILE A 9 4.52 -7.30 13.32
C ILE A 9 4.87 -7.98 11.99
N LYS A 10 3.96 -8.82 11.51
CA LYS A 10 4.05 -9.44 10.19
C LYS A 10 3.74 -8.36 9.15
N PHE A 11 4.77 -7.86 8.47
CA PHE A 11 4.58 -7.07 7.26
C PHE A 11 4.10 -8.03 6.16
N PHE A 12 2.87 -7.83 5.66
CA PHE A 12 2.39 -8.58 4.50
C PHE A 12 3.22 -8.17 3.28
N ALA A 13 4.12 -9.07 2.88
CA ALA A 13 4.84 -9.01 1.61
C ALA A 13 3.84 -9.18 0.45
N ALA A 14 4.06 -8.43 -0.63
CA ALA A 14 3.39 -8.72 -1.90
C ALA A 14 3.66 -10.19 -2.27
N ALA A 15 2.61 -10.95 -2.57
CA ALA A 15 2.74 -12.35 -2.96
C ALA A 15 3.50 -12.43 -4.30
N LEU A 16 4.80 -12.74 -4.22
CA LEU A 16 5.63 -13.12 -5.35
C LEU A 16 5.24 -14.54 -5.77
N THR A 17 4.57 -14.69 -6.91
CA THR A 17 4.36 -16.00 -7.53
C THR A 17 5.71 -16.58 -7.95
N PHE A 18 6.01 -17.80 -7.51
CA PHE A 18 7.23 -18.52 -7.88
C PHE A 18 7.03 -19.19 -9.24
N LEU A 19 7.70 -18.70 -10.28
CA LEU A 19 8.02 -19.52 -11.44
C LEU A 19 9.34 -20.23 -11.15
N GLY A 20 9.29 -21.56 -11.07
CA GLY A 20 10.46 -22.41 -10.89
C GLY A 20 11.13 -22.70 -12.22
N ILE A 21 12.46 -22.62 -12.23
CA ILE A 21 13.33 -23.36 -13.16
C ILE A 21 14.59 -23.73 -12.38
N SER A 22 14.97 -24.99 -12.53
CA SER A 22 15.97 -25.74 -11.78
C SER A 22 17.37 -25.66 -12.41
N ALA A 23 18.37 -26.06 -11.60
CA ALA A 23 19.75 -26.44 -11.94
C ALA A 23 20.82 -25.33 -12.07
N THR A 24 21.92 -25.56 -11.34
CA THR A 24 23.20 -24.83 -11.28
C THR A 24 23.26 -23.53 -10.45
N GLY A 25 23.63 -23.69 -9.18
CA GLY A 25 24.76 -22.96 -8.56
C GLY A 25 24.75 -21.45 -8.36
N VAL A 26 23.81 -20.67 -8.91
CA VAL A 26 23.72 -19.22 -8.66
C VAL A 26 22.27 -18.85 -8.35
N LYS A 27 22.03 -18.31 -7.17
CA LYS A 27 20.69 -17.91 -6.72
C LYS A 27 20.20 -16.79 -7.65
N PRO A 28 19.09 -16.95 -8.39
CA PRO A 28 18.51 -15.84 -9.12
C PRO A 28 18.00 -14.82 -8.09
N VAL A 29 18.68 -13.68 -7.97
CA VAL A 29 18.11 -12.48 -7.36
C VAL A 29 16.92 -12.11 -8.22
N LYS A 30 15.72 -12.48 -7.77
CA LYS A 30 14.48 -11.98 -8.33
C LYS A 30 14.51 -10.47 -8.14
N GLN A 31 14.92 -9.72 -9.17
CA GLN A 31 14.70 -8.28 -9.22
C GLN A 31 13.24 -8.03 -8.87
N PRO A 32 12.93 -7.08 -7.96
CA PRO A 32 11.55 -6.70 -7.73
C PRO A 32 11.01 -6.18 -9.05
N ALA A 33 10.11 -6.93 -9.69
CA ALA A 33 9.41 -6.51 -10.88
C ALA A 33 8.87 -5.11 -10.62
N GLN A 34 9.29 -4.15 -11.45
CA GLN A 34 8.87 -2.77 -11.43
C GLN A 34 7.34 -2.76 -11.29
N ALA A 35 6.84 -2.34 -10.13
CA ALA A 35 5.41 -2.34 -9.86
C ALA A 35 4.74 -1.51 -10.94
N ALA A 36 3.89 -2.15 -11.76
CA ALA A 36 3.04 -1.44 -12.69
C ALA A 36 2.24 -0.42 -11.87
N SER A 37 2.57 0.85 -12.02
CA SER A 37 1.96 1.92 -11.24
C SER A 37 0.54 2.09 -11.74
N LYS A 38 -0.41 1.44 -11.05
CA LYS A 38 -1.83 1.60 -11.36
C LYS A 38 -2.19 3.07 -11.21
N ARG A 39 -2.66 3.69 -12.29
CA ARG A 39 -3.20 5.04 -12.25
C ARG A 39 -4.64 4.96 -11.76
N ILE A 40 -4.96 5.73 -10.74
CA ILE A 40 -6.29 5.82 -10.15
C ILE A 40 -6.83 7.24 -10.29
N LYS A 41 -8.14 7.40 -10.45
CA LYS A 41 -8.79 8.72 -10.56
C LYS A 41 -9.80 8.92 -9.44
N VAL A 42 -9.81 10.11 -8.85
CA VAL A 42 -10.75 10.46 -7.77
C VAL A 42 -12.17 10.55 -8.33
N ILE A 43 -13.08 9.71 -7.84
CA ILE A 43 -14.51 9.67 -8.19
C ILE A 43 -15.42 10.25 -7.10
N SER A 44 -14.86 10.67 -5.96
CA SER A 44 -15.60 11.34 -4.88
C SER A 44 -16.36 12.58 -5.37
N LYS A 45 -17.45 12.93 -4.68
CA LYS A 45 -18.33 14.05 -5.06
C LYS A 45 -17.60 15.39 -5.14
N GLN A 46 -16.63 15.63 -4.26
CA GLN A 46 -15.94 16.92 -4.17
C GLN A 46 -14.43 16.76 -3.99
N TYR A 47 -14.01 16.10 -2.93
CA TYR A 47 -12.62 15.80 -2.65
C TYR A 47 -12.46 14.46 -1.91
N VAL A 48 -11.23 13.98 -1.80
CA VAL A 48 -10.85 12.89 -0.90
C VAL A 48 -9.71 13.35 0.00
N THR A 49 -9.81 13.06 1.29
CA THR A 49 -8.78 13.37 2.28
C THR A 49 -7.61 12.42 2.12
N VAL A 50 -6.41 12.99 2.05
CA VAL A 50 -5.14 12.28 2.12
C VAL A 50 -4.69 12.25 3.57
N TRP A 51 -4.33 11.06 4.02
CA TRP A 51 -3.94 10.79 5.40
C TRP A 51 -2.45 10.51 5.50
N THR A 52 -1.83 10.91 6.61
CA THR A 52 -0.41 10.64 6.87
C THR A 52 -0.08 9.15 7.07
N ASN A 53 -1.08 8.34 7.39
CA ASN A 53 -0.98 6.91 7.61
C ASN A 53 -2.32 6.21 7.27
N TYR A 54 -2.29 4.89 7.08
CA TYR A 54 -3.46 4.06 6.84
C TYR A 54 -3.95 3.29 8.08
N GLN A 55 -3.29 3.39 9.25
CA GLN A 55 -3.73 2.78 10.52
C GLN A 55 -4.23 3.82 11.52
N LYS A 56 -4.53 3.48 12.79
CA LYS A 56 -4.95 4.46 13.82
C LYS A 56 -3.92 5.61 14.00
N GLY A 57 -4.39 6.77 14.46
CA GLY A 57 -3.55 7.97 14.65
C GLY A 57 -3.24 8.73 13.36
N ARG A 58 -4.21 8.78 12.42
CA ARG A 58 -4.04 9.45 11.13
C ARG A 58 -4.23 10.96 11.30
N HIS A 59 -3.37 11.73 10.64
CA HIS A 59 -3.53 13.17 10.48
C HIS A 59 -3.86 13.49 9.03
N VAL A 60 -4.57 14.59 8.79
CA VAL A 60 -4.83 15.09 7.44
C VAL A 60 -3.52 15.63 6.89
N ALA A 61 -3.05 15.05 5.78
CA ALA A 61 -1.91 15.56 5.04
C ALA A 61 -2.35 16.64 4.06
N THR A 62 -3.38 16.34 3.25
CA THR A 62 -3.94 17.26 2.24
C THR A 62 -5.30 16.74 1.72
N HIS A 63 -5.85 17.39 0.70
CA HIS A 63 -7.06 16.99 0.01
C HIS A 63 -6.83 16.90 -1.50
N LEU A 64 -7.33 15.82 -2.12
CA LEU A 64 -7.34 15.69 -3.57
C LEU A 64 -8.69 16.08 -4.13
N LYS A 65 -8.69 16.95 -5.14
CA LYS A 65 -9.89 17.36 -5.87
C LYS A 65 -10.42 16.21 -6.72
N LYS A 66 -11.75 16.18 -6.93
CA LYS A 66 -12.42 15.29 -7.88
C LYS A 66 -11.72 15.33 -9.25
N GLY A 67 -11.59 14.17 -9.88
CA GLY A 67 -11.01 14.02 -11.22
C GLY A 67 -9.48 14.04 -11.26
N SER A 68 -8.79 14.40 -10.17
CA SER A 68 -7.34 14.27 -10.09
C SER A 68 -6.92 12.80 -10.19
N SER A 69 -5.81 12.55 -10.87
CA SER A 69 -5.28 11.20 -11.11
C SER A 69 -3.94 11.02 -10.43
N HIS A 70 -3.74 9.87 -9.80
CA HIS A 70 -2.55 9.57 -9.00
C HIS A 70 -2.04 8.17 -9.31
N PHE A 71 -0.74 7.97 -9.12
CA PHE A 71 -0.15 6.64 -9.20
C PHE A 71 -0.25 5.95 -7.83
N VAL A 72 -0.61 4.68 -7.85
CA VAL A 72 -0.56 3.82 -6.67
C VAL A 72 0.83 3.20 -6.59
N TYR A 73 1.54 3.53 -5.52
CA TYR A 73 2.84 2.95 -5.22
C TYR A 73 2.72 1.70 -4.36
N GLN A 74 1.73 1.65 -3.47
CA GLN A 74 1.49 0.53 -2.57
C GLN A 74 0.01 0.43 -2.19
N THR A 75 -0.42 -0.77 -1.80
CA THR A 75 -1.74 -1.03 -1.23
C THR A 75 -1.60 -1.55 0.19
N ALA A 76 -2.52 -1.19 1.09
CA ALA A 76 -2.56 -1.70 2.45
C ALA A 76 -4.00 -1.87 2.93
N THR A 77 -4.21 -2.77 3.89
CA THR A 77 -5.51 -2.97 4.52
C THR A 77 -5.41 -2.57 5.99
N ASP A 78 -6.34 -1.76 6.47
CA ASP A 78 -6.37 -1.38 7.88
C ASP A 78 -6.97 -2.48 8.77
N SER A 79 -6.90 -2.32 10.09
CA SER A 79 -7.44 -3.30 11.04
C SER A 79 -8.96 -3.53 10.91
N MET A 80 -9.67 -2.70 10.17
CA MET A 80 -11.12 -2.80 9.92
C MET A 80 -11.43 -3.41 8.55
N GLY A 81 -10.41 -3.83 7.79
CA GLY A 81 -10.60 -4.42 6.47
C GLY A 81 -10.73 -3.42 5.32
N ASN A 82 -10.54 -2.11 5.55
CA ASN A 82 -10.60 -1.13 4.48
C ASN A 82 -9.31 -1.14 3.66
N LEU A 83 -9.44 -1.11 2.33
CA LEU A 83 -8.32 -0.99 1.40
C LEU A 83 -7.86 0.47 1.25
N TRP A 84 -6.55 0.66 1.25
CA TRP A 84 -5.86 1.94 1.15
C TRP A 84 -4.81 1.90 0.05
N TYR A 85 -4.65 3.04 -0.64
CA TYR A 85 -3.62 3.27 -1.64
C TYR A 85 -2.61 4.29 -1.14
N ARG A 86 -1.32 3.99 -1.30
CA ARG A 86 -0.23 4.92 -1.08
C ARG A 86 0.04 5.68 -2.38
N ILE A 87 -0.14 6.98 -2.34
CA ILE A 87 0.02 7.87 -3.50
C ILE A 87 1.25 8.78 -3.41
N GLY A 88 2.00 8.68 -2.30
CA GLY A 88 3.21 9.45 -2.07
C GLY A 88 3.90 9.07 -0.75
N LYS A 89 4.84 9.90 -0.30
CA LYS A 89 5.59 9.64 0.95
C LYS A 89 4.71 9.97 2.14
N LYS A 90 4.29 8.94 2.88
CA LYS A 90 3.33 9.07 3.99
C LYS A 90 1.98 9.64 3.53
N GLU A 91 1.55 9.35 2.30
CA GLU A 91 0.28 9.82 1.78
C GLU A 91 -0.59 8.64 1.40
N TRP A 92 -1.70 8.50 2.12
CA TRP A 92 -2.62 7.38 2.03
C TRP A 92 -4.04 7.85 1.76
N VAL A 93 -4.69 7.18 0.83
CA VAL A 93 -6.08 7.46 0.44
C VAL A 93 -6.89 6.18 0.45
N MET A 94 -8.17 6.28 0.81
CA MET A 94 -9.05 5.12 0.88
C MET A 94 -9.49 4.71 -0.53
N ALA A 95 -9.30 3.44 -0.88
CA ALA A 95 -9.44 2.94 -2.24
C ALA A 95 -10.84 3.12 -2.83
N LYS A 96 -11.89 3.05 -2.00
CA LYS A 96 -13.30 3.16 -2.41
C LYS A 96 -13.67 4.48 -3.10
N TYR A 97 -12.84 5.51 -2.98
CA TYR A 97 -13.07 6.82 -3.59
C TYR A 97 -12.41 6.99 -4.96
N PHE A 98 -11.89 5.90 -5.54
CA PHE A 98 -11.17 5.91 -6.80
C PHE A 98 -11.65 4.80 -7.74
N ASN A 99 -11.49 5.04 -9.04
CA ASN A 99 -11.58 4.02 -10.10
C ASN A 99 -10.24 3.87 -10.84
#